data_AF-A0A1M6NEV7-F1
#
_entry.id   AF-A0A1M6NEV7-F1
#
_cell.length_a   1.000
_cell.length_b   1.000
_cell.length_c   1.000
_cell.angle_alpha   90.00
_cell.angle_beta   90.00
_cell.angle_gamma   90.00
#
_symmetry.space_group_name_H-M   'P 1'
#
loop_
_entity.id
_entity.type
_entity.pdbx_description
1 polymer ?
#
loop_
_entity_poly.entity_id
_entity_poly.type
_entity_poly.pdbx_seq_one_letter_code
_entity_poly.pdbx_strand_id
1 'polypeptide(L)'
;MPNDIKVPKNNPNSKKKEILGIQLFYEPILSGDKDISYASCHHPSRGYAEFLDLSIGSNSGGLGSKRAFKKQNTIPLMNRNSPTILNTAFNGIDGKDDATKNVLAVL
;
A
#
# COMPACT_ATOMS: atom_id res chain seq x y z
N MET A 1 -3.14 20.85 -1.00
CA MET A 1 -3.85 19.56 -1.04
C MET A 1 -5.34 19.83 -1.13
N PRO A 2 -6.17 18.94 -1.69
CA PRO A 2 -7.62 19.08 -1.66
C PRO A 2 -8.10 19.22 -0.20
N ASN A 3 -9.01 20.15 0.06
CA ASN A 3 -9.62 20.31 1.39
C ASN A 3 -10.78 19.33 1.62
N ASP A 4 -11.25 18.68 0.54
CA ASP A 4 -12.33 17.70 0.55
C ASP A 4 -11.93 16.42 -0.20
N ILE A 5 -12.40 15.28 0.31
CA ILE A 5 -12.17 13.95 -0.27
C ILE A 5 -13.46 13.49 -0.94
N LYS A 6 -13.38 13.20 -2.25
CA LYS A 6 -14.48 12.55 -2.97
C LYS A 6 -14.55 11.08 -2.54
N VAL A 7 -15.66 10.71 -1.91
CA VAL A 7 -15.92 9.33 -1.48
C VAL A 7 -16.79 8.61 -2.53
N PRO A 8 -16.43 7.40 -2.98
CA PRO A 8 -17.26 6.63 -3.91
C PRO A 8 -18.62 6.30 -3.30
N LYS A 9 -19.69 6.43 -4.10
CA LYS A 9 -21.06 6.15 -3.65
C LYS A 9 -21.25 4.71 -3.14
N ASN A 10 -20.54 3.75 -3.72
CA ASN A 10 -20.60 2.32 -3.36
C ASN A 10 -19.64 1.94 -2.23
N ASN A 11 -18.76 2.86 -1.78
CA ASN A 11 -17.87 2.63 -0.65
C ASN A 11 -17.81 3.86 0.27
N PRO A 12 -18.92 4.20 0.95
CA PRO A 12 -18.92 5.30 1.91
C PRO A 12 -17.96 5.00 3.06
N ASN A 13 -17.21 6.03 3.48
CA ASN A 13 -16.30 5.97 4.61
C ASN A 13 -17.06 5.91 5.94
N SER A 14 -16.48 5.20 6.91
CA SER A 14 -16.96 5.19 8.30
C SER A 14 -15.78 4.90 9.23
N LYS A 15 -15.86 5.31 10.50
CA LYS A 15 -14.77 5.04 11.47
C LYS A 15 -14.46 3.57 11.65
N LYS A 16 -15.48 2.69 11.58
CA LYS A 16 -15.26 1.24 11.64
C LYS A 16 -14.45 0.73 10.44
N LYS A 17 -14.74 1.23 9.23
CA LYS A 17 -14.00 0.87 8.01
C LYS A 17 -12.56 1.40 8.05
N GLU A 18 -12.35 2.63 8.53
CA GLU A 18 -11.02 3.21 8.69
C GLU A 18 -10.14 2.35 9.63
N ILE A 19 -10.67 2.02 10.81
CA ILE A 19 -9.95 1.20 11.80
C ILE A 19 -9.63 -0.19 11.23
N LEU A 20 -10.62 -0.83 10.61
CA LEU A 20 -10.42 -2.13 9.96
C LEU A 20 -9.36 -2.04 8.84
N GLY A 21 -9.42 -1.00 8.01
CA GLY A 21 -8.46 -0.77 6.93
C GLY A 21 -7.03 -0.63 7.46
N ILE A 22 -6.83 0.11 8.55
CA ILE A 22 -5.53 0.21 9.21
C ILE A 22 -5.07 -1.17 9.70
N GLN A 23 -5.94 -1.94 10.35
CA GLN A 23 -5.56 -3.29 10.81
C GLN A 23 -5.12 -4.19 9.64
N LEU A 24 -5.91 -4.25 8.57
CA LEU A 24 -5.59 -5.05 7.39
C LEU A 24 -4.31 -4.57 6.69
N PHE A 25 -4.01 -3.27 6.71
CA PHE A 25 -2.80 -2.70 6.10
C PHE A 25 -1.51 -3.24 6.75
N TYR A 26 -1.54 -3.51 8.05
CA TYR A 26 -0.39 -4.04 8.79
C TYR A 26 -0.40 -5.56 8.90
N GLU A 27 -1.49 -6.24 8.54
CA GLU A 27 -1.70 -7.65 8.82
C GLU A 27 -1.02 -8.57 7.79
N PRO A 28 0.01 -9.35 8.17
CA PRO A 28 0.69 -10.23 7.22
C PRO A 28 -0.10 -11.50 6.92
N ILE A 29 -1.11 -11.90 7.72
CA ILE A 29 -1.88 -13.14 7.47
C ILE A 29 -2.56 -13.17 6.10
N LEU A 30 -2.73 -12.00 5.47
CA LEU A 30 -3.31 -11.84 4.14
C LEU A 30 -2.35 -12.23 3.00
N SER A 31 -1.05 -12.39 3.28
CA SER A 31 -0.08 -12.88 2.29
C SER A 31 0.00 -14.41 2.31
N GLY A 32 0.40 -15.02 1.17
CA GLY A 32 0.48 -16.48 1.04
C GLY A 32 1.36 -17.14 2.11
N ASP A 33 2.57 -16.60 2.29
CA ASP A 33 3.55 -17.09 3.27
C ASP A 33 3.39 -16.45 4.67
N LYS A 34 2.42 -15.55 4.83
CA LYS A 34 2.07 -14.86 6.08
C LYS A 34 3.21 -14.09 6.72
N ASP A 35 4.10 -13.53 5.91
CA ASP A 35 5.35 -12.91 6.34
C ASP A 35 5.55 -11.46 5.86
N ILE A 36 4.62 -10.94 5.05
CA ILE A 36 4.62 -9.58 4.50
C ILE A 36 3.21 -9.00 4.58
N SER A 37 3.12 -7.69 4.79
CA SER A 37 1.87 -6.92 4.74
C SER A 37 2.01 -5.72 3.80
N TYR A 38 0.92 -4.97 3.55
CA TYR A 38 1.01 -3.74 2.75
C TYR A 38 2.04 -2.76 3.33
N ALA A 39 2.10 -2.67 4.67
CA ALA A 39 3.06 -1.83 5.38
C ALA A 39 4.53 -2.27 5.22
N SER A 40 4.80 -3.50 4.79
CA SER A 40 6.18 -4.00 4.62
C SER A 40 6.94 -3.25 3.52
N CYS A 41 6.25 -2.86 2.45
CA CYS A 41 6.81 -2.03 1.38
C CYS A 41 6.38 -0.56 1.50
N HIS A 42 5.17 -0.29 2.00
CA HIS A 42 4.59 1.07 2.06
C HIS A 42 4.56 1.64 3.49
N HIS A 43 5.66 1.53 4.24
CA HIS A 43 5.68 1.93 5.65
C HIS A 43 5.59 3.46 5.84
N PRO A 44 4.78 3.98 6.79
CA PRO A 44 4.63 5.42 7.00
C PRO A 44 5.94 6.14 7.31
N SER A 45 6.83 5.50 8.08
CA SER A 45 8.15 6.07 8.44
C SER A 45 9.10 6.27 7.24
N ARG A 46 8.68 5.88 6.03
CA ARG A 46 9.42 6.01 4.78
C ARG A 46 8.59 6.69 3.69
N GLY A 47 7.65 7.55 4.10
CA GLY A 47 6.78 8.26 3.16
C GLY A 47 5.86 7.33 2.38
N TYR A 48 5.48 6.19 2.99
CA TYR A 48 4.64 5.17 2.38
C TYR A 48 5.21 4.54 1.09
N ALA A 49 6.52 4.63 0.91
CA ALA A 49 7.25 4.02 -0.19
C ALA A 49 8.39 3.14 0.35
N GLU A 50 8.98 2.36 -0.54
CA GLU A 50 10.17 1.58 -0.23
C GLU A 50 11.43 2.31 -0.69
N PHE A 51 12.53 2.13 0.04
CA PHE A 51 13.84 2.67 -0.32
C PHE A 51 14.70 1.58 -0.97
N LEU A 52 14.16 0.95 -2.02
CA LEU A 52 14.84 -0.04 -2.86
C LEU A 52 14.46 0.23 -4.32
N ASP A 53 15.40 0.01 -5.23
CA ASP A 53 15.15 0.13 -6.68
C ASP A 53 14.12 -0.91 -7.15
N LEU A 54 14.28 -2.15 -6.66
CA LEU A 54 13.39 -3.26 -6.91
C LEU A 54 12.95 -3.87 -5.58
N SER A 55 11.64 -4.02 -5.42
CA SER A 55 11.06 -4.46 -4.15
C SER A 55 11.36 -5.94 -3.86
N ILE A 56 11.42 -6.32 -2.59
CA ILE A 56 11.52 -7.74 -2.18
C ILE A 56 10.12 -8.27 -1.82
N GLY A 57 9.77 -9.48 -2.26
CA GLY A 57 8.48 -10.11 -1.96
C GLY A 57 8.46 -10.89 -0.65
N SER A 58 7.89 -12.10 -0.72
CA SER A 58 7.97 -13.11 0.32
C SER A 58 9.41 -13.38 0.77
N ASN A 59 9.54 -13.99 1.94
CA ASN A 59 10.79 -14.29 2.62
C ASN A 59 11.62 -13.02 2.91
N SER A 60 10.98 -11.87 3.07
CA SER A 60 11.66 -10.60 3.37
C SER A 60 11.54 -10.21 4.85
N GLY A 61 12.48 -9.39 5.30
CA GLY A 61 12.49 -8.78 6.63
C GLY A 61 13.25 -7.46 6.62
N GLY A 62 13.05 -6.65 7.66
CA GLY A 62 13.57 -5.28 7.71
C GLY A 62 12.67 -4.27 6.99
N LEU A 63 13.09 -3.00 6.97
CA LEU A 63 12.34 -1.88 6.38
C LEU A 63 13.27 -0.91 5.63
N GLY A 64 12.81 -0.39 4.48
CA GLY A 64 13.58 0.54 3.64
C GLY A 64 14.90 -0.08 3.17
N SER A 65 16.00 0.68 3.26
CA SER A 65 17.34 0.21 2.86
C SER A 65 17.85 -1.02 3.62
N LYS A 66 17.25 -1.34 4.77
CA LYS A 66 17.60 -2.53 5.57
C LYS A 66 16.77 -3.75 5.21
N ARG A 67 15.87 -3.64 4.22
CA ARG A 67 15.01 -4.74 3.81
C ARG A 67 15.80 -5.73 2.96
N ALA A 68 15.75 -7.00 3.35
CA ALA A 68 16.52 -8.08 2.73
C ALA A 68 15.77 -9.41 2.84
N PHE A 69 16.21 -10.41 2.08
CA PHE A 69 15.73 -11.78 2.28
C PHE A 69 16.16 -12.33 3.66
N LYS A 70 15.24 -12.94 4.39
CA LYS A 70 15.50 -13.57 5.70
C LYS A 70 16.31 -14.87 5.56
N LYS A 71 16.14 -15.59 4.45
CA LYS A 71 16.81 -16.87 4.16
C LYS A 71 17.28 -16.91 2.71
N GLN A 72 18.34 -17.68 2.42
CA GLN A 72 18.76 -17.96 1.04
C GLN A 72 17.60 -18.57 0.25
N ASN A 73 17.35 -18.07 -0.96
CA ASN A 73 16.23 -18.51 -1.80
C ASN A 73 16.49 -18.14 -3.28
N THR A 74 15.58 -18.54 -4.16
CA THR A 74 15.61 -18.25 -5.61
C THR A 74 14.46 -17.35 -6.05
N ILE A 75 13.75 -16.71 -5.12
CA ILE A 75 12.64 -15.79 -5.40
C ILE A 75 13.22 -14.56 -6.09
N PRO A 76 12.73 -14.18 -7.28
CA PRO A 76 13.20 -12.97 -7.95
C PRO A 76 12.76 -11.72 -7.20
N LEU A 77 13.52 -10.63 -7.37
CA LEU A 77 13.06 -9.30 -6.98
C LEU A 77 11.83 -8.93 -7.81
N MET A 78 11.00 -8.03 -7.26
CA MET A 78 9.88 -7.47 -8.02
C MET A 78 10.39 -6.68 -9.21
N ASN A 79 9.62 -6.67 -10.30
CA ASN A 79 10.04 -6.01 -11.54
C ASN A 79 10.01 -4.47 -11.48
N ARG A 80 9.63 -3.88 -10.35
CA ARG A 80 9.47 -2.44 -10.13
C ARG A 80 9.75 -2.06 -8.67
N ASN A 81 9.98 -0.77 -8.45
CA ASN A 81 9.99 -0.18 -7.13
C ASN A 81 8.59 -0.20 -6.49
N SER A 82 8.53 0.02 -5.19
CA SER A 82 7.28 0.26 -4.45
C SER A 82 7.07 1.77 -4.30
N PRO A 83 6.13 2.37 -5.06
CA PRO A 83 5.89 3.82 -5.03
C PRO A 83 5.21 4.24 -3.72
N THR A 84 5.13 5.54 -3.47
CA THR A 84 4.31 6.03 -2.34
C THR A 84 2.83 5.73 -2.58
N ILE A 85 2.09 5.34 -1.53
CA ILE A 85 0.62 5.28 -1.58
C ILE A 85 -0.07 6.61 -1.25
N LEU A 86 0.69 7.63 -0.84
CA LEU A 86 0.12 8.95 -0.56
C LEU A 86 -0.57 9.51 -1.80
N ASN A 87 -1.83 9.96 -1.61
CA ASN A 87 -2.66 10.54 -2.66
C ASN A 87 -2.95 9.61 -3.86
N THR A 88 -2.65 8.31 -3.78
CA THR A 88 -2.91 7.38 -4.89
C THR A 88 -4.40 7.27 -5.25
N ALA A 89 -5.28 7.58 -4.31
CA ALA A 89 -6.71 7.72 -4.54
C ALA A 89 -7.04 8.78 -5.63
N PHE A 90 -6.17 9.76 -5.86
CA PHE A 90 -6.37 10.79 -6.88
C PHE A 90 -5.78 10.44 -8.25
N ASN A 91 -5.07 9.31 -8.37
CA ASN A 91 -4.47 8.90 -9.63
C ASN A 91 -5.56 8.63 -10.68
N GLY A 92 -5.41 9.20 -11.88
CA GLY A 92 -6.32 8.96 -13.00
C GLY A 92 -7.61 9.79 -13.00
N ILE A 93 -7.78 10.76 -12.08
CA ILE A 93 -8.89 11.72 -12.12
C ILE A 93 -8.58 12.79 -13.19
N ASP A 94 -9.33 12.79 -14.29
CA ASP A 94 -9.15 13.73 -15.43
C ASP A 94 -10.13 14.92 -15.42
N GLY A 95 -10.87 15.09 -14.32
CA GLY A 95 -11.80 16.21 -14.12
C GLY A 95 -13.18 16.03 -14.76
N LYS A 96 -13.44 14.94 -15.49
CA LYS A 96 -14.76 14.61 -16.05
C LYS A 96 -15.43 13.52 -15.22
N ASP A 97 -16.36 13.89 -14.34
CA ASP A 97 -17.37 13.03 -13.68
C ASP A 97 -17.01 11.59 -13.25
N ASP A 98 -15.74 11.30 -12.97
CA ASP A 98 -15.22 9.97 -12.64
C ASP A 98 -15.47 9.54 -11.18
N ALA A 99 -16.43 10.15 -10.49
CA ALA A 99 -16.88 9.75 -9.15
C ALA A 99 -17.55 8.35 -9.11
N THR A 100 -17.64 7.69 -10.26
CA THR A 100 -18.13 6.32 -10.48
C THR A 100 -17.03 5.28 -10.61
N LYS A 101 -15.76 5.68 -10.78
CA LYS A 101 -14.63 4.74 -10.72
C LYS A 101 -14.25 4.53 -9.26
N ASN A 102 -14.04 3.28 -8.88
CA ASN A 102 -13.80 2.82 -7.52
C ASN A 102 -12.52 3.43 -6.91
N VAL A 103 -12.59 4.69 -6.48
CA VAL A 103 -11.51 5.36 -5.77
C VAL A 103 -11.49 4.86 -4.34
N LEU A 104 -10.73 3.80 -4.08
CA LEU A 104 -10.44 3.40 -2.72
C LEU A 104 -9.55 4.50 -2.10
N ALA A 105 -10.16 5.37 -1.29
CA ALA A 105 -9.41 6.23 -0.40
C ALA A 105 -8.73 5.33 0.65
N VAL A 106 -7.50 4.91 0.36
CA VAL A 106 -6.61 4.33 1.35
C VAL A 106 -5.80 5.48 1.94
N LEU A 107 -6.15 5.81 3.18
CA LEU A 107 -5.55 6.79 4.11
C LEU A 107 -5.75 8.28 3.76
#